data_AF-A0A258DLQ7-F1
#
_entry.id   AF-A0A258DLQ7-F1
#
_cell.length_a   1.000
_cell.length_b   1.000
_cell.length_c   1.000
_cell.angle_alpha   90.00
_cell.angle_beta   90.00
_cell.angle_gamma   90.00
#
_symmetry.space_group_name_H-M   'P 1'
#
loop_
_entity.id
_entity.type
_entity.pdbx_description
1 polymer ?
#
loop_
_entity_poly.entity_id
_entity_poly.type
_entity_poly.pdbx_seq_one_letter_code
_entity_poly.pdbx_strand_id
1 'polypeptide(L)'
;MYTGLQHLHSGVAYLVLLALALVIIYALIGSLGGREFTEKDRKIAMIAFILSHIQLLAGLILYFVSPLGFTLLTGGGAMSDPAARLTALEHPLINIVAII
;
A
#
# COMPACT_ATOMS: atom_id res chain seq x y z
N MET A 1 -16.83 5.67 -12.16
CA MET A 1 -15.78 6.32 -11.34
C MET A 1 -15.15 5.32 -10.37
N TYR A 2 -15.94 4.61 -9.55
CA TYR A 2 -15.47 3.56 -8.64
C TYR A 2 -14.60 2.47 -9.31
N THR A 3 -15.07 1.87 -10.40
CA THR A 3 -14.35 0.80 -11.12
C THR A 3 -12.98 1.25 -11.63
N GLY A 4 -12.89 2.46 -12.19
CA GLY A 4 -11.62 3.04 -12.65
C GLY A 4 -10.63 3.26 -11.50
N LEU A 5 -11.10 3.79 -10.36
CA LEU A 5 -10.27 3.95 -9.16
C LEU A 5 -9.82 2.61 -8.58
N GLN A 6 -10.71 1.60 -8.58
CA GLN A 6 -10.40 0.27 -8.10
C GLN A 6 -9.31 -0.40 -8.96
N HIS A 7 -9.42 -0.30 -10.28
CA HIS A 7 -8.38 -0.80 -11.20
C HIS A 7 -7.07 -0.05 -11.04
N LEU A 8 -7.12 1.27 -10.86
CA LEU A 8 -5.93 2.09 -10.61
C LEU A 8 -5.26 1.67 -9.30
N HIS A 9 -5.99 1.59 -8.19
CA HIS A 9 -5.45 1.19 -6.89
C HIS A 9 -4.87 -0.24 -6.93
N SER A 10 -5.58 -1.19 -7.52
CA SER A 10 -5.08 -2.57 -7.65
C SER A 10 -3.86 -2.66 -8.57
N GLY A 11 -3.88 -1.99 -9.73
CA GLY A 11 -2.76 -2.00 -10.66
C GLY A 11 -1.50 -1.34 -10.09
N VAL A 12 -1.66 -0.20 -9.40
CA VAL A 12 -0.55 0.48 -8.73
C VAL A 12 -0.04 -0.36 -7.55
N ALA A 13 -0.88 -1.13 -6.86
CA ALA A 13 -0.45 -2.06 -5.80
C ALA A 13 0.63 -3.02 -6.30
N TYR A 14 0.39 -3.68 -7.44
CA TYR A 14 1.33 -4.63 -8.02
C TYR A 14 2.65 -3.96 -8.42
N LEU A 15 2.59 -2.75 -8.97
CA LEU A 15 3.79 -1.96 -9.30
C LEU A 15 4.58 -1.58 -8.05
N VAL A 16 3.91 -1.15 -6.99
CA VAL A 16 4.54 -0.81 -5.69
C VAL A 16 5.19 -2.03 -5.06
N LEU A 17 4.51 -3.18 -5.04
CA LEU A 17 5.05 -4.42 -4.49
C LEU A 17 6.32 -4.85 -5.25
N LEU A 18 6.29 -4.78 -6.58
CA LEU A 18 7.47 -5.09 -7.40
C LEU A 18 8.62 -4.11 -7.11
N ALA A 19 8.33 -2.81 -7.07
CA ALA A 19 9.32 -1.78 -6.78
C ALA A 19 9.95 -1.98 -5.38
N LEU A 20 9.15 -2.20 -4.35
CA LEU A 20 9.62 -2.47 -2.99
C LEU A 20 10.49 -3.72 -2.92
N ALA A 21 10.06 -4.82 -3.54
CA ALA A 21 10.85 -6.05 -3.58
C ALA A 21 12.22 -5.82 -4.23
N LEU A 22 12.27 -5.13 -5.37
CA LEU A 22 13.52 -4.80 -6.06
C LEU A 22 14.42 -3.90 -5.23
N VAL A 23 13.87 -2.87 -4.58
CA VAL A 23 14.64 -1.96 -3.72
C VAL A 23 15.21 -2.69 -2.50
N ILE A 24 14.41 -3.55 -1.85
CA ILE A 24 14.85 -4.35 -0.71
C ILE A 24 15.99 -5.29 -1.12
N ILE A 25 15.85 -6.02 -2.23
CA ILE A 25 16.90 -6.91 -2.73
C ILE A 25 18.16 -6.12 -3.06
N TYR A 26 18.04 -4.99 -3.74
CA TYR A 26 19.17 -4.14 -4.11
C TYR A 26 19.91 -3.57 -2.89
N ALA A 27 19.16 -3.11 -1.88
CA ALA A 27 19.71 -2.62 -0.62
C ALA A 27 20.39 -3.75 0.16
N LEU A 28 19.80 -4.94 0.19
CA LEU A 28 20.33 -6.11 0.89
C LEU A 28 21.65 -6.58 0.27
N ILE A 29 21.74 -6.67 -1.06
CA ILE A 29 22.99 -7.02 -1.77
C ILE A 29 24.08 -5.98 -1.46
N GLY A 30 23.73 -4.69 -1.45
CA GLY A 30 24.67 -3.63 -1.10
C GLY A 30 25.17 -3.75 0.35
N SER A 31 24.25 -3.94 1.29
CA SER A 31 24.58 -4.05 2.72
C SER A 31 25.42 -5.28 3.04
N LEU A 32 25.07 -6.45 2.51
CA LEU A 32 25.82 -7.70 2.72
C LEU A 32 27.17 -7.70 1.99
N GLY A 33 27.27 -6.98 0.87
CA GLY A 33 28.50 -6.81 0.11
C GLY A 33 29.45 -5.74 0.63
N GLY A 34 29.12 -5.07 1.74
CA GLY A 34 29.94 -3.99 2.31
C GLY A 34 29.99 -2.72 1.45
N ARG A 35 29.03 -2.55 0.52
CA ARG A 35 28.92 -1.37 -0.33
C ARG A 35 28.41 -0.20 0.50
N GLU A 36 29.11 0.93 0.43
CA GLU A 36 28.64 2.15 1.09
C GLU A 36 27.29 2.61 0.54
N PHE A 37 26.43 3.10 1.44
CA PHE A 37 25.14 3.67 1.09
C PHE A 37 25.35 5.04 0.45
N THR A 38 25.02 5.15 -0.82
CA THR A 38 25.23 6.37 -1.60
C THR A 38 23.94 7.16 -1.80
N GLU A 39 24.08 8.40 -2.28
CA GLU A 39 22.96 9.24 -2.72
C GLU A 39 22.05 8.55 -3.76
N LYS A 40 22.62 7.65 -4.58
CA LYS A 40 21.85 6.88 -5.56
C LYS A 40 20.91 5.88 -4.88
N ASP A 41 21.39 5.19 -3.86
CA ASP A 41 20.59 4.24 -3.06
C ASP A 41 19.43 4.96 -2.38
N ARG A 42 19.72 6.12 -1.80
CA ARG A 42 18.71 6.98 -1.16
C ARG A 42 17.62 7.38 -2.13
N LYS A 43 17.97 7.86 -3.33
CA LYS A 43 17.00 8.27 -4.35
C LYS A 43 16.12 7.10 -4.82
N ILE A 44 16.71 5.93 -5.02
CA ILE A 44 15.98 4.71 -5.40
C ILE A 44 14.97 4.32 -4.31
N ALA A 45 15.40 4.32 -3.05
CA ALA A 45 14.52 4.03 -1.92
C ALA A 45 13.40 5.07 -1.77
N MET A 46 13.70 6.36 -1.94
CA MET A 46 12.70 7.43 -1.89
C MET A 46 11.64 7.31 -2.98
N ILE A 47 12.00 6.88 -4.19
CA ILE A 47 11.02 6.68 -5.27
C ILE A 47 10.02 5.59 -4.86
N ALA A 48 10.50 4.44 -4.37
CA ALA A 48 9.62 3.36 -3.90
C ALA A 48 8.75 3.80 -2.71
N PHE A 49 9.31 4.60 -1.79
CA PHE A 49 8.58 5.16 -0.65
C PHE A 49 7.45 6.11 -1.10
N ILE A 50 7.73 7.04 -2.01
CA ILE A 50 6.73 7.97 -2.56
C ILE A 50 5.63 7.19 -3.30
N LEU A 51 5.98 6.20 -4.11
CA LEU A 51 4.99 5.36 -4.80
C LEU A 51 4.08 4.62 -3.82
N SER A 52 4.62 4.14 -2.70
CA SER A 52 3.85 3.49 -1.63
C SER A 52 2.84 4.45 -0.97
N HIS A 53 3.21 5.72 -0.80
CA HIS A 53 2.31 6.75 -0.28
C HIS A 53 1.19 7.10 -1.27
N ILE A 54 1.52 7.22 -2.56
CA ILE A 54 0.51 7.46 -3.61
C ILE A 54 -0.50 6.30 -3.64
N GLN A 55 -0.02 5.08 -3.49
CA GLN A 55 -0.87 3.88 -3.41
C GLN A 55 -1.79 3.90 -2.18
N LEU A 56 -1.28 4.28 -1.01
CA LEU A 56 -2.07 4.44 0.21
C LEU A 56 -3.14 5.52 0.03
N LEU A 57 -2.76 6.68 -0.50
CA LEU A 57 -3.69 7.79 -0.72
C LEU A 57 -4.82 7.39 -1.69
N ALA A 58 -4.49 6.71 -2.79
CA ALA A 58 -5.50 6.17 -3.71
C ALA A 58 -6.43 5.16 -3.01
N GLY A 59 -5.88 4.33 -2.12
CA GLY A 59 -6.65 3.38 -1.31
C GLY A 59 -7.59 4.05 -0.31
N LEU A 60 -7.15 5.14 0.33
CA LEU A 60 -7.98 5.94 1.24
C LEU A 60 -9.12 6.63 0.48
N ILE A 61 -8.87 7.16 -0.71
CA ILE A 61 -9.94 7.71 -1.55
C ILE A 61 -10.93 6.60 -1.91
N LEU A 62 -10.45 5.42 -2.31
CA LEU A 62 -11.30 4.27 -2.62
C LEU A 62 -12.11 3.84 -1.40
N TYR A 63 -11.55 3.89 -0.19
CA TYR A 63 -12.23 3.55 1.05
C TYR A 63 -13.49 4.39 1.31
N PHE A 64 -13.48 5.67 0.96
CA PHE A 64 -14.65 6.54 1.10
C PHE A 64 -15.64 6.47 -0.08
N VAL A 65 -15.17 6.13 -1.28
CA VAL A 65 -16.00 6.07 -2.50
C VAL A 65 -16.63 4.69 -2.72
N SER A 66 -15.99 3.62 -2.21
CA SER A 66 -16.40 2.24 -2.39
C SER A 66 -17.54 1.82 -1.45
N PRO A 67 -18.47 0.96 -1.88
CA PRO A 67 -19.43 0.29 -1.00
C PRO A 67 -18.76 -0.70 -0.02
N LEU A 68 -17.50 -1.09 -0.25
CA LEU A 68 -16.75 -2.07 0.56
C LEU A 68 -15.83 -1.44 1.61
N GLY A 69 -15.77 -0.10 1.67
CA GLY A 69 -14.92 0.62 2.62
C GLY A 69 -15.71 1.13 3.83
N PHE A 70 -15.80 2.46 3.94
CA PHE A 70 -16.44 3.13 5.09
C PHE A 70 -17.93 2.78 5.24
N THR A 71 -18.62 2.61 4.12
CA THR A 71 -20.04 2.23 4.07
C THR A 71 -20.25 0.81 4.60
N LEU A 72 -19.36 -0.13 4.27
CA LEU A 72 -19.40 -1.50 4.82
C LEU A 72 -19.15 -1.49 6.32
N LEU A 73 -18.18 -0.68 6.78
CA LEU A 73 -17.87 -0.56 8.21
C LEU A 73 -19.06 -0.01 9.03
N THR A 74 -19.75 0.99 8.49
CA THR A 74 -20.87 1.67 9.16
C THR A 74 -22.22 0.98 8.97
N GLY A 75 -22.34 0.02 8.05
CA GLY A 75 -23.57 -0.71 7.75
C GLY A 75 -24.07 -1.68 8.84
N GLY A 76 -23.31 -1.87 9.92
CA GLY A 76 -23.64 -2.79 11.00
C GLY A 76 -23.27 -4.25 10.69
N GLY A 77 -22.71 -4.97 11.67
CA GLY A 77 -22.31 -6.38 11.51
C GLY A 77 -20.93 -6.61 10.87
N ALA A 78 -20.25 -5.56 10.39
CA ALA A 78 -18.90 -5.68 9.81
C ALA A 78 -17.86 -6.27 10.78
N MET A 79 -18.03 -6.08 12.09
CA MET A 79 -17.15 -6.70 13.09
C MET A 79 -17.41 -8.19 13.29
N SER A 80 -18.64 -8.64 13.01
CA SER A 80 -19.06 -10.04 13.17
C SER A 80 -18.70 -10.89 11.95
N ASP A 81 -18.68 -10.30 10.75
CA ASP A 81 -18.23 -10.96 9.52
C ASP A 81 -16.72 -10.79 9.31
N PRO A 82 -15.92 -11.88 9.31
CA PRO A 82 -14.49 -11.81 9.06
C PRO A 82 -14.11 -11.16 7.72
N ALA A 83 -14.89 -11.39 6.65
CA ALA A 83 -14.58 -10.85 5.32
C ALA A 83 -14.79 -9.33 5.27
N ALA A 84 -15.88 -8.86 5.88
CA ALA A 84 -16.17 -7.43 6.02
C ALA A 84 -15.14 -6.72 6.92
N ARG A 85 -14.78 -7.33 8.05
CA ARG A 85 -13.76 -6.78 8.97
C ARG A 85 -12.40 -6.65 8.30
N LEU A 86 -11.98 -7.69 7.58
CA LEU A 86 -10.71 -7.69 6.85
C LEU A 86 -10.67 -6.54 5.83
N THR A 87 -11.73 -6.38 5.04
CA THR A 87 -11.74 -5.40 3.95
C THR A 87 -11.90 -3.96 4.44
N ALA A 88 -12.80 -3.73 5.40
CA ALA A 88 -13.19 -2.39 5.82
C ALA A 88 -12.39 -1.84 7.00
N LEU A 89 -11.73 -2.69 7.80
CA LEU A 89 -10.98 -2.24 8.97
C LEU A 89 -9.52 -2.68 8.92
N GLU A 90 -9.26 -3.99 8.84
CA GLU A 90 -7.90 -4.52 9.00
C GLU A 90 -7.00 -4.14 7.83
N HIS A 91 -7.52 -4.18 6.60
CA HIS A 91 -6.79 -3.83 5.38
C HIS A 91 -6.33 -2.36 5.33
N PRO A 92 -7.20 -1.35 5.49
CA PRO A 92 -6.74 0.05 5.53
C PRO A 92 -5.84 0.31 6.74
N LEU A 93 -6.11 -0.29 7.90
CA LEU A 93 -5.30 -0.12 9.10
C LEU A 93 -3.87 -0.63 8.91
N ILE A 94 -3.70 -1.86 8.42
CA ILE A 94 -2.36 -2.44 8.25
C ILE A 94 -1.55 -1.69 7.19
N ASN A 95 -2.20 -1.18 6.13
CA ASN A 95 -1.53 -0.39 5.10
C ASN A 95 -1.01 0.95 5.64
N ILE A 96 -1.73 1.59 6.57
CA ILE A 96 -1.26 2.81 7.24
C ILE A 96 -0.07 2.48 8.14
N VAL A 97 -0.19 1.43 8.97
CA VAL A 97 0.88 1.01 9.88
C VAL A 97 2.14 0.57 9.12
N ALA A 98 1.99 -0.05 7.95
CA ALA A 98 3.13 -0.46 7.12
C ALA A 98 3.92 0.73 6.53
N ILE A 99 3.34 1.93 6.50
CA ILE A 99 3.93 3.11 5.86
C ILE A 99 4.54 4.10 6.87
N ILE A 100 3.99 4.20 8.08
CA ILE A 100 4.46 5.07 9.17
C ILE A 100 5.60 4.39 9.94
#